data_AF-R7TWE9-F1
#
_entry.id   AF-R7TWE9-F1
#
_cell.length_a   1.000
_cell.length_b   1.000
_cell.length_c   1.000
_cell.angle_alpha   90.00
_cell.angle_beta   90.00
_cell.angle_gamma   90.00
#
_symmetry.space_group_name_H-M   'P 1'
#
loop_
_entity.id
_entity.type
_entity.pdbx_description
1 polymer ?
#
loop_
_entity_poly.entity_id
_entity_poly.type
_entity_poly.pdbx_seq_one_letter_code
_entity_poly.pdbx_strand_id
1 'polypeptide(L)' 'MADPSHTCRQEKSLGLLTAKFVSLLQEAPDGVLDLKSAAEQLNVRQKRRIYDITNVLDGIGLIEKRSKNSIQWKFV' A
#
# COMPACT_ATOMS: atom_id res chain seq x y z
N MET A 1 -9.88 -14.61 27.66
CA MET A 1 -9.12 -15.60 26.87
C MET A 1 -9.28 -15.21 25.41
N ALA A 2 -8.24 -14.68 24.76
CA ALA A 2 -8.32 -14.27 23.36
C ALA A 2 -8.04 -15.50 22.47
N ASP A 3 -8.97 -15.81 21.57
CA ASP A 3 -8.86 -16.91 20.63
C ASP A 3 -7.71 -16.62 19.62
N PRO A 4 -6.70 -17.50 19.51
CA PRO A 4 -5.54 -17.29 18.63
C PRO A 4 -5.88 -17.23 17.13
N SER A 5 -7.11 -17.57 16.74
CA SER A 5 -7.58 -17.43 15.35
C SER A 5 -7.94 -15.99 14.96
N HIS A 6 -8.16 -15.09 15.92
CA HIS A 6 -8.52 -13.69 15.66
C HIS A 6 -7.32 -12.78 15.34
N THR A 7 -6.13 -13.08 15.85
CA THR A 7 -4.93 -12.23 15.67
C THR A 7 -4.35 -12.34 14.25
N CYS A 8 -4.31 -13.55 13.69
CA CYS A 8 -3.75 -13.82 12.36
C CYS A 8 -4.50 -13.11 11.21
N ARG A 9 -5.81 -12.84 11.38
CA ARG A 9 -6.61 -12.12 10.37
C ARG A 9 -6.29 -10.62 10.34
N GLN A 10 -6.01 -10.01 11.48
CA GLN A 10 -5.69 -8.57 11.56
C GLN A 10 -4.32 -8.26 10.95
N GLU A 11 -3.33 -9.15 11.11
CA GLU A 11 -1.98 -9.01 10.55
C GLU A 11 -1.94 -8.97 9.01
N LYS A 12 -2.97 -9.48 8.34
CA LYS A 12 -3.10 -9.49 6.88
C LYS A 12 -4.24 -8.61 6.37
N SER A 13 -4.80 -7.76 7.23
CA SER A 13 -5.92 -6.89 6.86
C SER A 13 -5.50 -5.85 5.82
N LEU A 14 -6.42 -5.51 4.91
CA LEU A 14 -6.18 -4.46 3.93
C LEU A 14 -5.91 -3.11 4.61
N GLY A 15 -6.55 -2.84 5.75
CA GLY A 15 -6.33 -1.62 6.54
C GLY A 15 -4.88 -1.49 7.04
N LEU A 16 -4.31 -2.57 7.59
CA LEU A 16 -2.90 -2.57 8.03
C LEU A 16 -1.94 -2.39 6.85
N LEU A 17 -2.20 -3.08 5.73
CA LEU A 17 -1.40 -2.92 4.51
C LEU A 17 -1.49 -1.50 3.96
N THR A 18 -2.67 -0.88 4.01
CA THR A 18 -2.89 0.50 3.58
C THR A 18 -2.11 1.48 4.45
N ALA A 19 -2.17 1.33 5.78
CA ALA A 19 -1.44 2.19 6.70
C ALA A 19 0.08 2.14 6.42
N LYS A 20 0.65 0.93 6.30
CA LYS A 20 2.07 0.77 5.96
C LYS A 20 2.40 1.29 4.56
N PHE A 21 1.53 1.08 3.56
CA PHE A 21 1.73 1.60 2.21
C PHE A 21 1.78 3.13 2.18
N VAL A 22 0.92 3.80 2.95
CA VAL A 22 0.92 5.26 3.07
C VAL A 22 2.20 5.76 3.75
N SER A 23 2.68 5.08 4.80
CA SER A 23 3.98 5.42 5.41
C SER A 23 5.12 5.35 4.39
N LEU A 24 5.19 4.27 3.59
CA LEU A 24 6.19 4.15 2.52
C LEU A 24 6.08 5.25 1.47
N LEU A 25 4.86 5.67 1.14
CA LEU A 25 4.62 6.73 0.18
C LEU A 25 5.02 8.11 0.70
N GLN A 26 4.85 8.36 2.01
CA GLN A 26 5.27 9.60 2.67
C GLN A 26 6.78 9.67 2.85
N GLU A 27 7.45 8.53 3.06
CA GLU A 27 8.90 8.42 3.18
C GLU A 27 9.61 8.38 1.81
N ALA A 28 8.85 8.19 0.72
CA ALA A 28 9.41 8.08 -0.61
C ALA A 28 9.98 9.42 -1.10
N PRO A 29 11.21 9.44 -1.64
CA PRO A 29 11.78 10.65 -2.22
C PRO A 29 10.94 11.13 -3.41
N ASP A 30 10.77 12.46 -3.50
CA ASP A 30 9.95 13.13 -4.51
C ASP A 30 8.47 12.68 -4.53
N GLY A 31 8.00 12.01 -3.46
CA GLY A 31 6.66 11.46 -3.38
C GLY A 31 6.42 10.31 -4.38
N VAL A 32 7.47 9.71 -4.94
CA VAL A 32 7.37 8.66 -5.96
C VAL A 32 7.64 7.29 -5.34
N LEU A 33 6.62 6.43 -5.32
CA LEU A 33 6.73 5.07 -4.78
C LEU A 33 6.75 4.02 -5.90
N ASP A 34 7.75 3.13 -5.86
CA ASP A 34 7.79 1.94 -6.71
C ASP A 34 6.94 0.81 -6.10
N LEU A 35 6.00 0.31 -6.90
CA LEU A 35 5.03 -0.70 -6.49
C LEU A 35 5.65 -2.08 -6.26
N LYS A 36 6.80 -2.40 -6.88
CA LYS A 36 7.49 -3.67 -6.63
C LYS A 36 8.19 -3.62 -5.27
N SER A 37 8.93 -2.54 -5.01
CA SER A 37 9.56 -2.31 -3.71
C SER A 37 8.53 -2.28 -2.58
N ALA A 38 7.42 -1.57 -2.76
CA ALA A 38 6.33 -1.56 -1.78
C ALA A 38 5.75 -2.96 -1.54
N ALA A 39 5.57 -3.78 -2.58
CA ALA A 39 5.07 -5.15 -2.42
C ALA A 39 6.03 -6.05 -1.62
N GLU A 40 7.34 -5.90 -1.83
CA GLU A 40 8.38 -6.62 -1.09
C GLU A 40 8.40 -6.19 0.39
N GLN A 41 8.38 -4.89 0.66
CA GLN A 41 8.40 -4.34 2.02
C GLN A 41 7.13 -4.67 2.81
N LEU A 42 5.97 -4.71 2.15
CA LEU A 42 4.71 -5.09 2.76
C LEU A 42 4.55 -6.62 2.90
N ASN A 43 5.54 -7.41 2.46
CA ASN A 43 5.55 -8.88 2.46
C ASN A 43 4.28 -9.48 1.84
N VAL A 44 3.75 -8.81 0.81
CA VAL A 44 2.52 -9.22 0.16
C VAL A 44 2.86 -10.21 -0.94
N ARG A 45 2.62 -11.50 -0.69
CA ARG A 45 2.85 -12.57 -1.68
C ARG A 45 2.04 -12.42 -2.98
N GLN A 46 0.98 -11.60 -2.99
CA GLN A 46 0.06 -11.41 -4.10
C GLN A 46 -0.12 -9.94 -4.46
N LYS A 47 0.18 -9.55 -5.71
CA LYS A 47 0.02 -8.15 -6.19
C LYS A 47 -1.40 -7.59 -6.09
N ARG A 48 -2.41 -8.44 -5.88
CA ARG A 48 -3.82 -8.04 -5.80
C ARG A 48 -4.09 -6.98 -4.74
N ARG A 49 -3.44 -7.04 -3.56
CA ARG A 49 -3.67 -6.09 -2.46
C ARG A 49 -3.11 -4.71 -2.75
N ILE A 50 -1.99 -4.63 -3.48
CA ILE A 50 -1.43 -3.35 -3.92
C ILE A 50 -2.45 -2.65 -4.84
N TYR A 51 -3.06 -3.38 -5.77
CA TYR A 51 -4.08 -2.79 -6.64
C TYR A 51 -5.34 -2.35 -5.90
N ASP A 52 -5.78 -3.08 -4.86
CA ASP A 52 -6.88 -2.61 -4.00
C ASP A 52 -6.56 -1.23 -3.42
N ILE A 53 -5.36 -1.06 -2.87
CA ILE A 53 -4.93 0.20 -2.25
C ILE A 53 -4.79 1.29 -3.30
N THR A 54 -4.06 1.04 -4.39
CA THR A 54 -3.80 2.05 -5.41
C THR A 54 -5.06 2.48 -6.11
N ASN A 55 -6.01 1.57 -6.41
CA ASN A 55 -7.24 1.96 -7.10
C ASN A 55 -8.13 2.85 -6.24
N VAL A 56 -8.18 2.62 -4.93
CA VAL A 56 -8.92 3.49 -4.02
C VAL A 56 -8.24 4.86 -3.95
N LEU A 57 -6.93 4.92 -3.70
CA LEU A 57 -6.18 6.17 -3.59
C LEU A 57 -6.21 7.00 -4.89
N ASP A 58 -6.13 6.34 -6.04
CA ASP A 58 -6.26 6.94 -7.38
C ASP A 58 -7.70 7.45 -7.59
N GLY A 59 -8.70 6.63 -7.21
CA GLY A 59 -10.12 6.97 -7.34
C GLY A 59 -10.56 8.18 -6.49
N ILE A 60 -9.94 8.39 -5.33
CA ILE A 60 -10.14 9.60 -4.51
C ILE A 60 -9.17 10.74 -4.85
N GLY A 61 -8.26 10.53 -5.81
CA GLY A 61 -7.35 11.55 -6.32
C GLY A 61 -6.22 11.95 -5.36
N LEU A 62 -5.77 11.06 -4.46
CA LEU A 62 -4.60 11.31 -3.61
C LEU A 62 -3.27 10.96 -4.29
N ILE A 63 -3.31 10.05 -5.26
CA ILE A 63 -2.14 9.62 -6.03
C ILE A 63 -2.41 9.72 -7.52
N GLU A 64 -1.35 9.60 -8.32
CA GLU A 64 -1.43 9.42 -9.76
C GLU A 64 -0.45 8.33 -10.24
N LYS A 65 -0.78 7.71 -11.37
CA LYS A 65 0.09 6.71 -12.01
C LYS A 65 1.14 7.42 -12.85
N ARG A 66 2.40 7.31 -12.43
CA ARG A 66 3.54 7.85 -13.19
C ARG A 66 4.03 6.85 -14.25
N SER A 67 4.01 5.56 -13.93
CA SER A 67 4.32 4.48 -14.88
C SER A 67 3.73 3.14 -14.42
N LYS A 68 3.88 2.07 -15.22
CA LYS A 68 3.33 0.73 -14.92
C LYS A 68 3.65 0.20 -13.52
N ASN A 69 4.81 0.58 -12.95
CA ASN A 69 5.24 0.13 -11.62
C ASN A 69 5.47 1.28 -10.64
N SER A 70 5.04 2.51 -10.95
CA SER A 70 5.32 3.66 -10.10
C SER A 70 4.12 4.59 -10.00
N ILE A 71 3.86 5.03 -8.77
CA ILE A 71 2.84 6.02 -8.44
C ILE A 71 3.50 7.23 -7.80
N GLN A 72 2.83 8.38 -7.89
CA GLN A 72 3.28 9.62 -7.28
C GLN A 72 2.20 10.17 -6.36
N TRP A 73 2.62 10.72 -5.22
CA TRP A 73 1.77 11.48 -4.32
C TRP A 73 1.47 12.84 -4.93
N LYS A 74 0.19 13.21 -5.01
CA LYS A 74 -0.23 14.45 -5.71
C LYS A 74 0.12 15.75 -4.99
N PHE A 75 0.45 15.69 -3.71
CA PHE A 75 0.66 16.88 -2.86
C PHE A 75 2.10 17.02 -2.39
N VAL A 76 3.05 16.37 -3.07
CA VAL A 76 4.50 16.54 -2.89
C VAL A 76 5.04 17.26 -4.12
#